data_AF-A0A2U3QMV8-F1
#
_entry.id   AF-A0A2U3QMV8-F1
#
_cell.length_a   1.000
_cell.length_b   1.000
_cell.length_c   1.000
_cell.angle_alpha   90.00
_cell.angle_beta   90.00
_cell.angle_gamma   90.00
#
_symmetry.space_group_name_H-M   'P 1'
#
loop_
_entity.id
_entity.type
_entity.pdbx_description
1 polymer ?
#
loop_
_entity_poly.entity_id
_entity_poly.type
_entity_poly.pdbx_seq_one_letter_code
_entity_poly.pdbx_strand_id
1 'polypeptide(L)'
;MCWKCLFPITIAGFKVVSSSMPDTNASGRLICLCPKPGIPVPIPGIPVGFWEPVRLVDVTKSPMCMVSLGGLSFGSATQKGMKDEAEGNAFYHIHWYVYSMIYWLEILLDFICLEMAAVDIAYLTEFDPLWSDDAKSAILNPETLLFQNVAAYQACIADCMSCSAGLLASDYAFWCAGCQGMLYPFTGTAAAHNGGVGTSVLMVSKFMARMHRQLMLWGYYGYKGLCGKYPMPIMKKSQYRLQMTYPIPETKSCKSIGQTEAIWQAGREFPVNGEDFGYLIWRKRDCCLL
;
A
#
# COMPACT_ATOMS: atom_id res chain seq x y z
N MET A 1 4.70 10.80 -12.19
CA MET A 1 5.11 10.31 -10.85
C MET A 1 5.44 11.49 -9.94
N CYS A 2 5.19 11.38 -8.63
CA CYS A 2 5.51 12.42 -7.65
C CYS A 2 6.84 12.13 -6.93
N TRP A 3 7.93 12.78 -7.34
CA TRP A 3 9.25 12.62 -6.72
C TRP A 3 9.34 13.15 -5.29
N LYS A 4 8.45 14.09 -4.91
CA LYS A 4 8.41 14.60 -3.54
C LYS A 4 8.10 13.50 -2.53
N CYS A 5 7.45 12.42 -2.95
CA CYS A 5 7.05 11.29 -2.10
C CYS A 5 8.20 10.44 -1.58
N LEU A 6 9.39 10.57 -2.20
CA LEU A 6 10.63 9.98 -1.72
C LEU A 6 11.05 10.58 -0.36
N PHE A 7 10.67 11.82 -0.10
CA PHE A 7 11.03 12.56 1.10
C PHE A 7 10.04 12.32 2.27
N PRO A 8 10.52 12.40 3.52
CA PRO A 8 11.87 12.81 3.93
C PRO A 8 12.90 11.68 3.85
N ILE A 9 14.17 12.08 3.69
CA ILE A 9 15.33 11.20 3.81
C ILE A 9 15.97 11.44 5.17
N THR A 10 16.16 10.38 5.93
CA THR A 10 16.83 10.37 7.24
C THR A 10 18.18 9.66 7.13
N ILE A 11 19.23 10.23 7.71
CA ILE A 11 20.57 9.63 7.82
C ILE A 11 21.00 9.76 9.28
N ALA A 12 21.44 8.66 9.90
CA ALA A 12 21.86 8.62 11.30
C ALA A 12 20.79 9.19 12.27
N GLY A 13 19.50 9.00 11.96
CA GLY A 13 18.39 9.54 12.75
C GLY A 13 18.06 11.03 12.51
N PHE A 14 18.86 11.75 11.72
CA PHE A 14 18.60 13.14 11.35
C PHE A 14 17.90 13.24 10.00
N LYS A 15 16.89 14.10 9.88
CA LYS A 15 16.22 14.41 8.61
C LYS A 15 17.12 15.34 7.78
N VAL A 16 17.82 14.77 6.80
CA VAL A 16 18.70 15.53 5.89
C VAL A 16 17.86 16.30 4.88
N VAL A 17 16.80 15.68 4.38
CA VAL A 17 15.80 16.36 3.53
C VAL A 17 14.46 16.30 4.23
N SER A 18 13.94 17.47 4.59
CA SER A 18 12.61 17.60 5.19
C SER A 18 11.51 17.51 4.13
N SER A 19 10.32 17.11 4.57
CA SER A 19 9.12 17.05 3.74
C SER A 19 7.93 17.46 4.60
N SER A 20 6.94 18.10 4.00
CA SER A 20 5.65 18.39 4.64
C SER A 20 4.76 17.15 4.76
N MET A 21 5.16 16.01 4.17
CA MET A 21 4.38 14.78 4.22
C MET A 21 4.56 13.99 5.51
N PRO A 22 3.51 13.30 6.01
CA PRO A 22 3.55 12.54 7.26
C PRO A 22 4.56 11.40 7.16
N ASP A 23 5.61 11.40 7.98
CA ASP A 23 6.69 10.42 7.93
C ASP A 23 6.66 9.47 9.12
N THR A 24 6.95 8.19 8.86
CA THR A 24 7.07 7.20 9.92
C THR A 24 8.42 7.41 10.59
N ASN A 25 8.41 7.45 11.92
CA ASN A 25 9.63 7.66 12.69
C ASN A 25 10.68 6.61 12.31
N ALA A 26 11.79 7.08 11.76
CA ALA A 26 12.95 6.24 11.48
C ALA A 26 13.51 5.67 12.79
N SER A 27 14.31 4.60 12.66
CA SER A 27 15.22 4.19 13.72
C SER A 27 16.10 5.39 14.11
N GLY A 28 15.79 6.08 15.21
CA GLY A 28 16.53 7.25 15.71
C GLY A 28 17.94 6.96 16.23
N ARG A 29 18.59 5.94 15.66
CA ARG A 29 19.96 5.52 15.98
C ARG A 29 20.94 6.27 15.10
N LEU A 30 22.10 6.60 15.68
CA LEU A 30 23.23 7.18 14.95
C LEU A 30 24.01 6.13 14.16
N ILE A 31 24.09 4.91 14.70
CA ILE A 31 24.87 3.79 14.15
C ILE A 31 23.99 2.54 14.17
N CYS A 32 24.11 1.73 13.12
CA CYS A 32 23.52 0.41 13.03
C CYS A 32 24.62 -0.66 12.99
N LEU A 33 24.31 -1.84 13.52
CA LEU A 33 25.23 -2.98 13.60
C LEU A 33 24.54 -4.14 12.91
N CYS A 34 25.02 -4.53 11.73
CA CYS A 34 24.43 -5.62 10.96
C CYS A 34 25.38 -6.81 10.83
N PRO A 35 24.88 -8.05 11.02
CA PRO A 35 25.66 -9.24 10.76
C PRO A 35 25.88 -9.40 9.25
N LYS A 36 27.11 -9.71 8.84
CA LYS A 36 27.45 -10.05 7.45
C LYS A 36 27.91 -11.50 7.37
N PRO A 37 27.44 -12.29 6.40
CA PRO A 37 27.95 -13.64 6.19
C PRO A 37 29.47 -13.64 6.04
N GLY A 38 30.16 -14.47 6.83
CA GLY A 38 31.63 -14.60 6.79
C GLY A 38 32.40 -13.69 7.75
N ILE A 39 31.75 -12.79 8.50
CA ILE A 39 32.41 -11.97 9.53
C ILE A 39 31.74 -12.23 10.89
N PRO A 40 32.49 -12.66 11.92
CA PRO A 40 31.93 -13.01 13.24
C PRO A 40 31.49 -11.80 14.07
N VAL A 41 31.94 -10.59 13.70
CA VAL A 41 31.58 -9.33 14.36
C VAL A 41 30.57 -8.55 13.51
N PRO A 42 29.56 -7.92 14.13
CA PRO A 42 28.62 -7.10 13.38
C PRO A 42 29.32 -5.86 12.84
N ILE A 43 29.06 -5.54 11.57
CA ILE A 43 29.69 -4.41 10.90
C ILE A 43 28.93 -3.14 11.26
N PRO A 44 29.63 -2.10 11.75
CA PRO A 44 29.03 -0.79 11.98
C PRO A 44 28.71 -0.12 10.64
N GLY A 45 27.54 0.49 10.58
CA GLY A 45 27.08 1.25 9.43
C GLY A 45 26.23 2.44 9.83
N ILE A 46 25.80 3.19 8.83
CA ILE A 46 24.98 4.39 8.99
C ILE A 46 23.53 4.04 8.63
N PRO A 47 22.56 4.21 9.55
CA PRO A 47 21.18 3.94 9.24
C PRO A 47 20.63 5.04 8.33
N VAL A 48 20.06 4.64 7.21
CA VAL A 48 19.40 5.51 6.23
C VAL A 48 17.94 5.11 6.14
N GLY A 49 17.05 6.10 6.10
CA GLY A 49 15.61 5.90 5.97
C GLY A 49 15.04 6.77 4.86
N PHE A 50 14.26 6.18 3.96
CA PHE A 50 13.65 6.89 2.83
C PHE A 50 12.38 6.17 2.36
N TRP A 51 11.66 6.78 1.42
CA TRP A 51 10.47 6.18 0.80
C TRP A 51 10.80 5.69 -0.61
N GLU A 52 10.56 4.41 -0.86
CA GLU A 52 10.78 3.79 -2.18
C GLU A 52 9.45 3.41 -2.85
N PRO A 53 9.28 3.64 -4.16
CA PRO A 53 8.21 3.05 -4.93
C PRO A 53 8.53 1.57 -5.16
N VAL A 54 7.64 0.69 -4.70
CA VAL A 54 7.90 -0.75 -4.68
C VAL A 54 6.96 -1.55 -5.55
N ARG A 55 5.72 -1.09 -5.69
CA ARG A 55 4.65 -1.86 -6.31
C ARG A 55 3.73 -0.93 -7.08
N LEU A 56 3.27 -1.40 -8.22
CA LEU A 56 2.25 -0.74 -9.01
C LEU A 56 1.02 -1.62 -8.95
N VAL A 57 -0.16 -1.02 -8.89
CA VAL A 57 -1.41 -1.75 -8.68
C VAL A 57 -2.48 -1.17 -9.58
N ASP A 58 -3.16 -2.04 -10.32
CA ASP A 58 -4.39 -1.68 -11.02
C ASP A 58 -5.59 -2.15 -10.20
N VAL A 59 -6.60 -1.31 -10.14
CA VAL A 59 -7.90 -1.61 -9.54
C VAL A 59 -8.94 -1.42 -10.62
N THR A 60 -9.53 -2.51 -11.09
CA THR A 60 -10.38 -2.48 -12.28
C THR A 60 -11.72 -3.16 -12.05
N LYS A 61 -12.76 -2.68 -12.70
CA LYS A 61 -14.04 -3.39 -12.76
C LYS A 61 -14.00 -4.48 -13.84
N SER A 62 -13.35 -4.18 -14.95
CA SER A 62 -13.23 -5.12 -16.06
C SER A 62 -12.14 -6.15 -15.75
N PRO A 63 -12.45 -7.46 -15.77
CA PRO A 63 -11.45 -8.47 -15.46
C PRO A 63 -10.32 -8.46 -16.50
N MET A 64 -9.10 -8.76 -16.06
CA MET A 64 -7.89 -8.82 -16.89
C MET A 64 -7.53 -7.49 -17.59
N CYS A 65 -8.13 -6.37 -17.19
CA CYS A 65 -7.83 -5.05 -17.73
C CYS A 65 -6.63 -4.42 -17.01
N MET A 66 -5.48 -4.31 -17.67
CA MET A 66 -4.25 -3.80 -17.07
C MET A 66 -4.00 -2.35 -17.47
N VAL A 67 -4.61 -1.42 -16.75
CA VAL A 67 -4.54 0.03 -17.03
C VAL A 67 -3.14 0.61 -16.90
N SER A 68 -2.31 0.08 -15.98
CA SER A 68 -0.91 0.52 -15.85
C SER A 68 -0.01 0.06 -17.00
N LEU A 69 -0.42 -0.96 -17.76
CA LEU A 69 0.29 -1.46 -18.95
C LEU A 69 -0.31 -0.90 -20.25
N GLY A 70 -1.01 0.24 -20.18
CA GLY A 70 -1.62 0.89 -21.35
C GLY A 70 -3.01 0.38 -21.71
N GLY A 71 -3.70 -0.28 -20.76
CA GLY A 71 -5.06 -0.79 -20.97
C GLY A 71 -5.10 -2.11 -21.75
N LEU A 72 -4.01 -2.87 -21.74
CA LEU A 72 -3.99 -4.20 -22.35
C LEU A 72 -4.94 -5.13 -21.59
N SER A 73 -5.78 -5.85 -22.32
CA SER A 73 -6.67 -6.87 -21.77
C SER A 73 -6.20 -8.25 -22.20
N PHE A 74 -5.90 -9.13 -21.24
CA PHE A 74 -5.33 -10.47 -21.52
C PHE A 74 -6.37 -11.59 -21.57
N GLY A 75 -7.64 -11.25 -21.85
CA GLY A 75 -8.70 -12.22 -22.07
C GLY A 75 -9.97 -11.87 -21.31
N SER A 76 -10.78 -12.89 -21.03
CA SER A 76 -12.04 -12.78 -20.32
C SER A 76 -11.99 -13.66 -19.08
N ALA A 77 -12.25 -13.08 -17.91
CA ALA A 77 -12.61 -13.85 -16.72
C ALA A 77 -14.13 -13.94 -16.57
N THR A 78 -14.60 -14.98 -15.89
CA THR A 78 -16.03 -15.26 -15.66
C THR A 78 -16.70 -14.27 -14.71
N GLN A 79 -15.94 -13.61 -13.84
CA GLN A 79 -16.48 -12.62 -12.91
C GLN A 79 -16.11 -11.20 -13.29
N LYS A 80 -17.12 -10.38 -13.54
CA LYS A 80 -16.98 -8.94 -13.80
C LYS A 80 -17.13 -8.17 -12.49
N GLY A 81 -16.37 -7.08 -12.36
CA GLY A 81 -16.60 -6.03 -11.39
C GLY A 81 -18.03 -5.52 -11.46
N MET A 82 -18.65 -5.32 -10.30
CA MET A 82 -20.02 -4.85 -10.20
C MET A 82 -20.06 -3.67 -9.26
N LYS A 83 -20.68 -2.57 -9.70
CA LYS A 83 -21.07 -1.46 -8.83
C LYS A 83 -22.58 -1.52 -8.76
N ASP A 84 -23.10 -1.96 -7.63
CA ASP A 84 -24.54 -1.96 -7.39
C ASP A 84 -24.93 -0.66 -6.68
N GLU A 85 -25.60 0.22 -7.42
CA GLU A 85 -26.08 1.50 -6.88
C GLU A 85 -27.31 1.35 -5.98
N ALA A 86 -28.03 0.21 -6.05
CA ALA A 86 -29.20 -0.04 -5.22
C ALA A 86 -28.83 -0.53 -3.81
N GLU A 87 -27.82 -1.39 -3.69
CA GLU A 87 -27.31 -1.89 -2.40
C GLU A 87 -26.11 -1.10 -1.87
N GLY A 88 -25.45 -0.27 -2.71
CA GLY A 88 -24.24 0.46 -2.35
C GLY A 88 -22.98 -0.42 -2.32
N ASN A 89 -23.08 -1.66 -2.79
CA ASN A 89 -22.00 -2.63 -2.87
C ASN A 89 -21.15 -2.40 -4.11
N ALA A 90 -19.83 -2.54 -3.99
CA ALA A 90 -18.91 -2.46 -5.13
C ALA A 90 -17.89 -3.59 -5.12
N PHE A 91 -17.55 -4.13 -6.29
CA PHE A 91 -16.56 -5.17 -6.48
C PHE A 91 -15.51 -4.75 -7.52
N TYR A 92 -14.23 -4.89 -7.17
CA TYR A 92 -13.10 -4.60 -8.06
C TYR A 92 -12.08 -5.74 -8.03
N HIS A 93 -11.42 -5.92 -9.18
CA HIS A 93 -10.24 -6.76 -9.34
C HIS A 93 -8.96 -5.96 -9.13
N ILE A 94 -7.91 -6.66 -8.71
CA ILE A 94 -6.59 -6.10 -8.47
C ILE A 94 -5.56 -6.85 -9.29
N HIS A 95 -4.77 -6.08 -10.06
CA HIS A 95 -3.56 -6.57 -10.70
C HIS A 95 -2.35 -5.98 -9.98
N TRP A 96 -1.51 -6.85 -9.44
CA TRP A 96 -0.39 -6.47 -8.58
C TRP A 96 0.93 -6.67 -9.33
N TYR A 97 1.67 -5.58 -9.51
CA TYR A 97 2.96 -5.59 -10.19
C TYR A 97 4.10 -5.34 -9.22
N VAL A 98 5.20 -6.05 -9.44
CA VAL A 98 6.50 -5.69 -8.87
C VAL A 98 7.02 -4.50 -9.67
N TYR A 99 7.29 -3.37 -9.01
CA TYR A 99 7.71 -2.15 -9.70
C TYR A 99 8.75 -1.39 -8.87
N SER A 100 10.00 -1.81 -8.97
CA SER A 100 11.15 -1.18 -8.30
C SER A 100 11.78 -0.07 -9.14
N MET A 101 11.08 1.05 -9.32
CA MET A 101 11.51 2.10 -10.27
C MET A 101 12.86 2.74 -9.93
N ILE A 102 13.21 2.86 -8.64
CA ILE A 102 14.49 3.43 -8.21
C ILE A 102 15.67 2.59 -8.73
N TYR A 103 15.49 1.27 -8.79
CA TYR A 103 16.52 0.37 -9.33
C TYR A 103 16.73 0.58 -10.83
N TRP A 104 15.64 0.64 -11.61
CA TRP A 104 15.71 0.78 -13.07
C TRP A 104 16.17 2.15 -13.56
N LEU A 105 15.89 3.21 -12.81
CA LEU A 105 16.31 4.57 -13.17
C LEU A 105 17.70 4.94 -12.67
N GLU A 106 18.38 4.07 -11.92
CA GLU A 106 19.76 4.29 -11.48
C GLU A 106 19.97 5.61 -10.70
N ILE A 107 18.90 6.18 -10.13
CA ILE A 107 18.96 7.49 -9.46
C ILE A 107 19.78 7.42 -8.16
N LEU A 108 19.91 6.22 -7.59
CA LEU A 108 20.54 5.95 -6.30
C LEU A 108 21.42 4.68 -6.40
N LEU A 109 22.27 4.61 -7.42
CA LEU A 109 23.06 3.45 -7.85
C LEU A 109 23.86 2.71 -6.76
N ASP A 110 24.23 3.36 -5.66
CA ASP A 110 25.24 2.81 -4.73
C ASP A 110 24.70 2.33 -3.37
N PHE A 111 23.38 2.28 -3.18
CA PHE A 111 22.84 1.81 -1.91
C PHE A 111 22.61 0.30 -1.94
N ILE A 112 23.42 -0.44 -1.16
CA ILE A 112 23.20 -1.85 -0.71
C ILE A 112 21.76 -2.08 -0.17
N CYS A 113 21.07 -0.97 0.12
CA CYS A 113 19.74 -0.86 0.64
C CYS A 113 18.62 -0.77 -0.40
N LEU A 114 18.78 -1.19 -1.66
CA LEU A 114 17.68 -1.24 -2.63
C LEU A 114 17.19 -2.66 -2.90
N GLU A 115 15.92 -2.81 -3.31
CA GLU A 115 15.35 -4.11 -3.70
C GLU A 115 15.51 -4.25 -5.21
N MET A 116 16.50 -5.05 -5.61
CA MET A 116 16.75 -5.37 -7.01
C MET A 116 15.68 -6.34 -7.48
N ALA A 117 14.65 -5.82 -8.14
CA ALA A 117 13.58 -6.64 -8.71
C ALA A 117 13.21 -6.13 -10.10
N ALA A 118 13.05 -7.09 -11.03
CA ALA A 118 12.53 -6.78 -12.35
C ALA A 118 11.05 -6.40 -12.27
N VAL A 119 10.58 -5.65 -13.26
CA VAL A 119 9.15 -5.40 -13.41
C VAL A 119 8.47 -6.69 -13.83
N ASP A 120 7.50 -7.14 -13.05
CA ASP A 120 6.77 -8.39 -13.30
C ASP A 120 5.34 -8.32 -12.76
N ILE A 121 4.45 -9.12 -13.34
CA ILE A 121 3.07 -9.31 -12.87
C ILE A 121 3.11 -10.35 -11.75
N ALA A 122 3.02 -9.90 -10.51
CA ALA A 122 3.14 -10.78 -9.35
C ALA A 122 1.82 -11.45 -8.94
N TYR A 123 0.67 -10.81 -9.18
CA TYR A 123 -0.62 -11.39 -8.82
C TYR A 123 -1.77 -10.82 -9.64
N LEU A 124 -2.74 -11.66 -9.97
CA LEU A 124 -4.00 -11.29 -10.63
C LEU A 124 -5.14 -11.91 -9.83
N THR A 125 -6.05 -11.09 -9.31
CA THR A 125 -7.11 -11.58 -8.40
C THR A 125 -8.18 -12.41 -9.08
N GLU A 126 -8.29 -12.34 -10.41
CA GLU A 126 -9.25 -13.11 -11.20
C GLU A 126 -9.03 -14.62 -11.09
N PHE A 127 -7.79 -15.05 -10.87
CA PHE A 127 -7.44 -16.45 -10.70
C PHE A 127 -7.60 -16.94 -9.26
N ASP A 128 -7.95 -16.04 -8.35
CA ASP A 128 -8.05 -16.36 -6.94
C ASP A 128 -9.52 -16.51 -6.48
N PRO A 129 -9.96 -17.74 -6.18
CA PRO A 129 -11.35 -18.01 -5.81
C PRO A 129 -11.75 -17.45 -4.45
N LEU A 130 -10.79 -16.95 -3.67
CA LEU A 130 -11.02 -16.33 -2.36
C LEU A 130 -11.28 -14.83 -2.47
N TRP A 131 -10.88 -14.19 -3.58
CA TRP A 131 -11.01 -12.74 -3.73
C TRP A 131 -12.47 -12.29 -3.89
N SER A 132 -13.30 -13.11 -4.51
CA SER A 132 -14.69 -12.79 -4.81
C SER A 132 -15.71 -13.37 -3.84
N ASP A 133 -15.26 -14.08 -2.80
CA ASP A 133 -16.14 -14.77 -1.86
C ASP A 133 -15.79 -14.42 -0.42
N ASP A 134 -16.61 -13.55 0.16
CA ASP A 134 -16.46 -13.04 1.52
C ASP A 134 -16.56 -14.15 2.58
N ALA A 135 -17.41 -15.16 2.35
CA ALA A 135 -17.56 -16.28 3.26
C ALA A 135 -16.31 -17.16 3.26
N LYS A 136 -15.73 -17.45 2.09
CA LYS A 136 -14.47 -18.20 2.00
C LYS A 136 -13.30 -17.44 2.60
N SER A 137 -13.22 -16.12 2.39
CA SER A 137 -12.19 -15.28 3.00
C SER A 137 -12.34 -15.19 4.53
N ALA A 138 -13.58 -15.18 5.03
CA ALA A 138 -13.88 -15.19 6.45
C ALA A 138 -13.47 -16.50 7.15
N ILE A 139 -13.52 -17.65 6.45
CA ILE A 139 -13.01 -18.92 6.97
C ILE A 139 -11.49 -18.84 7.23
N LEU A 140 -10.74 -18.19 6.34
CA LEU A 140 -9.29 -18.03 6.49
C LEU A 140 -8.91 -16.96 7.52
N ASN A 141 -9.76 -15.95 7.70
CA ASN A 141 -9.55 -14.84 8.61
C ASN A 141 -10.73 -14.73 9.60
N PRO A 142 -10.89 -15.69 10.53
CA PRO A 142 -12.05 -15.74 11.43
C PRO A 142 -12.12 -14.52 12.36
N GLU A 143 -11.01 -13.82 12.56
CA GLU A 143 -10.95 -12.53 13.25
C GLU A 143 -11.84 -11.44 12.62
N THR A 144 -12.24 -11.59 11.35
CA THR A 144 -13.25 -10.73 10.71
C THR A 144 -14.52 -10.61 11.55
N LEU A 145 -14.97 -11.72 12.16
CA LEU A 145 -16.19 -11.76 12.97
C LEU A 145 -16.08 -10.92 14.24
N LEU A 146 -14.87 -10.76 14.77
CA LEU A 146 -14.63 -9.93 15.95
C LEU A 146 -14.76 -8.44 15.64
N PHE A 147 -14.41 -8.03 14.42
CA PHE A 147 -14.39 -6.61 14.03
C PHE A 147 -15.64 -6.16 13.28
N GLN A 148 -16.58 -7.04 12.97
CA GLN A 148 -17.90 -6.70 12.40
C GLN A 148 -18.85 -6.13 13.47
N ASN A 149 -18.40 -5.13 14.23
CA ASN A 149 -19.20 -4.50 15.26
C ASN A 149 -19.10 -2.97 15.18
N VAL A 150 -20.06 -2.27 15.80
CA VAL A 150 -20.14 -0.80 15.75
C VAL A 150 -18.90 -0.14 16.36
N ALA A 151 -18.33 -0.69 17.44
CA ALA A 151 -17.14 -0.10 18.08
C ALA A 151 -15.90 -0.15 17.17
N ALA A 152 -15.72 -1.25 16.44
CA ALA A 152 -14.64 -1.40 15.46
C ALA A 152 -14.79 -0.42 14.29
N TYR A 153 -16.03 -0.13 13.86
CA TYR A 153 -16.32 0.90 12.87
C TYR A 153 -16.05 2.31 13.42
N GLN A 154 -16.39 2.61 14.67
CA GLN A 154 -16.08 3.91 15.29
C GLN A 154 -14.56 4.14 15.40
N ALA A 155 -13.77 3.09 15.64
CA ALA A 155 -12.31 3.19 15.60
C ALA A 155 -11.79 3.65 14.23
N CYS A 156 -12.48 3.29 13.14
CA CYS A 156 -12.15 3.78 11.81
C CYS A 156 -12.37 5.27 11.61
N ILE A 157 -13.45 5.80 12.20
CA ILE A 157 -13.74 7.23 12.14
C ILE A 157 -12.65 8.01 12.88
N ALA A 158 -12.20 7.52 14.04
CA ALA A 158 -11.10 8.15 14.76
C ALA A 158 -9.79 8.12 13.96
N ASP A 159 -9.45 6.99 13.32
CA ASP A 159 -8.26 6.87 12.46
C ASP A 159 -8.34 7.78 11.24
N CYS A 160 -9.53 7.90 10.63
CA CYS A 160 -9.84 8.82 9.53
C CYS A 160 -9.55 10.28 9.90
N MET A 161 -10.03 10.72 11.07
CA MET A 161 -9.82 12.08 11.56
C MET A 161 -8.33 12.36 11.80
N SER A 162 -7.62 11.42 12.43
CA SER A 162 -6.19 11.53 12.70
C SER A 162 -5.37 11.64 11.40
N CYS A 163 -5.64 10.75 10.44
CA CYS A 163 -4.98 10.76 9.13
C CYS A 163 -5.29 12.03 8.34
N SER A 164 -6.53 12.51 8.40
CA SER A 164 -6.97 13.72 7.71
C SER A 164 -6.37 14.99 8.33
N ALA A 165 -6.02 14.96 9.63
CA ALA A 165 -5.28 16.02 10.31
C ALA A 165 -3.76 16.02 9.99
N GLY A 166 -3.29 15.11 9.12
CA GLY A 166 -1.89 15.02 8.72
C GLY A 166 -1.03 14.10 9.60
N LEU A 167 -1.65 13.28 10.45
CA LEU A 167 -0.97 12.19 11.13
C LEU A 167 -0.96 10.93 10.23
N LEU A 168 -0.19 9.92 10.65
CA LEU A 168 -0.20 8.61 10.00
C LEU A 168 -1.32 7.73 10.55
N ALA A 169 -1.72 6.75 9.74
CA ALA A 169 -2.67 5.74 10.17
C ALA A 169 -2.18 4.99 11.39
N SER A 170 -3.10 4.79 12.32
CA SER A 170 -2.88 4.01 13.53
C SER A 170 -2.66 2.55 13.18
N ASP A 171 -1.44 2.08 13.42
CA ASP A 171 -1.06 0.67 13.24
C ASP A 171 -1.77 -0.26 14.25
N TYR A 172 -2.33 0.28 15.34
CA TYR A 172 -3.11 -0.50 16.31
C TYR A 172 -4.48 -0.90 15.76
N ALA A 173 -5.11 -0.02 14.96
CA ALA A 173 -6.39 -0.28 14.32
C ALA A 173 -6.18 -1.02 12.97
N PHE A 174 -5.50 -2.16 13.00
CA PHE A 174 -5.08 -2.89 11.79
C PHE A 174 -6.26 -3.42 10.95
N TRP A 175 -7.46 -3.52 11.52
CA TRP A 175 -8.69 -3.92 10.81
C TRP A 175 -9.32 -2.78 10.00
N CYS A 176 -8.75 -1.58 10.08
CA CYS A 176 -9.32 -0.37 9.54
C CYS A 176 -8.41 0.34 8.54
N ALA A 177 -8.98 0.92 7.48
CA ALA A 177 -8.32 1.82 6.54
C ALA A 177 -8.85 3.27 6.66
N GLY A 178 -8.98 3.80 7.89
CA GLY A 178 -9.44 5.17 8.14
C GLY A 178 -10.71 5.55 7.36
N CYS A 179 -10.64 6.63 6.57
CA CYS A 179 -11.81 7.15 5.84
C CYS A 179 -12.31 6.22 4.74
N GLN A 180 -11.48 5.28 4.26
CA GLN A 180 -11.88 4.31 3.25
C GLN A 180 -12.76 3.19 3.81
N GLY A 181 -12.75 2.97 5.14
CA GLY A 181 -13.59 1.99 5.81
C GLY A 181 -12.83 0.77 6.34
N MET A 182 -13.54 -0.35 6.47
CA MET A 182 -13.00 -1.57 7.08
C MET A 182 -12.19 -2.42 6.09
N LEU A 183 -11.07 -2.97 6.56
CA LEU A 183 -10.24 -3.85 5.75
C LEU A 183 -10.80 -5.27 5.65
N TYR A 184 -11.54 -5.73 6.65
CA TYR A 184 -12.21 -7.03 6.58
C TYR A 184 -13.58 -6.94 5.89
N PRO A 185 -14.02 -8.01 5.20
CA PRO A 185 -13.22 -9.17 4.76
C PRO A 185 -12.17 -8.76 3.71
N PHE A 186 -11.08 -9.51 3.63
CA PHE A 186 -9.97 -9.28 2.68
C PHE A 186 -10.33 -9.78 1.27
N THR A 187 -11.33 -9.16 0.68
CA THR A 187 -11.91 -9.48 -0.63
C THR A 187 -12.05 -8.21 -1.46
N GLY A 188 -12.42 -8.39 -2.73
CA GLY A 188 -12.68 -7.27 -3.65
C GLY A 188 -14.00 -6.56 -3.40
N THR A 189 -14.78 -6.95 -2.39
CA THR A 189 -16.07 -6.37 -2.08
C THR A 189 -15.94 -5.17 -1.13
N ALA A 190 -16.66 -4.09 -1.41
CA ALA A 190 -16.88 -2.97 -0.53
C ALA A 190 -18.37 -2.91 -0.20
N ALA A 191 -18.70 -2.99 1.09
CA ALA A 191 -20.07 -2.88 1.59
C ALA A 191 -20.61 -1.43 1.53
N ALA A 192 -19.73 -0.44 1.43
CA ALA A 192 -20.09 0.96 1.30
C ALA A 192 -19.20 1.60 0.24
N HIS A 193 -19.76 1.82 -0.95
CA HIS A 193 -19.08 2.51 -2.03
C HIS A 193 -19.01 4.02 -1.76
N ASN A 194 -17.83 4.50 -1.36
CA ASN A 194 -17.57 5.92 -1.15
C ASN A 194 -16.72 6.46 -2.32
N GLY A 195 -17.37 6.68 -3.46
CA GLY A 195 -16.74 7.07 -4.73
C GLY A 195 -15.82 5.97 -5.30
N GLY A 196 -15.47 6.06 -6.59
CA GLY A 196 -14.54 5.14 -7.23
C GLY A 196 -13.12 5.26 -6.66
N VAL A 197 -12.67 6.48 -6.36
CA VAL A 197 -11.34 6.73 -5.78
C VAL A 197 -11.22 6.19 -4.36
N GLY A 198 -12.17 6.50 -3.48
CA GLY A 198 -12.15 6.03 -2.09
C GLY A 198 -12.24 4.51 -2.01
N THR A 199 -13.14 3.93 -2.81
CA THR A 199 -13.32 2.47 -2.88
C THR A 199 -12.09 1.78 -3.46
N SER A 200 -11.47 2.31 -4.51
CA SER A 200 -10.28 1.67 -5.09
C SER A 200 -9.08 1.74 -4.14
N VAL A 201 -8.89 2.83 -3.41
CA VAL A 201 -7.89 2.90 -2.32
C VAL A 201 -8.16 1.86 -1.23
N LEU A 202 -9.43 1.64 -0.86
CA LEU A 202 -9.82 0.58 0.07
C LEU A 202 -9.37 -0.79 -0.45
N MET A 203 -9.65 -1.10 -1.73
CA MET A 203 -9.30 -2.38 -2.34
C MET A 203 -7.80 -2.64 -2.33
N VAL A 204 -6.98 -1.67 -2.72
CA VAL A 204 -5.52 -1.77 -2.61
C VAL A 204 -5.10 -2.06 -1.17
N SER A 205 -5.71 -1.38 -0.19
CA SER A 205 -5.39 -1.57 1.23
C SER A 205 -5.79 -2.94 1.76
N LYS A 206 -6.97 -3.46 1.37
CA LYS A 206 -7.43 -4.83 1.68
C LYS A 206 -6.48 -5.87 1.12
N PHE A 207 -6.07 -5.72 -0.13
CA PHE A 207 -5.15 -6.64 -0.78
C PHE A 207 -3.76 -6.63 -0.16
N MET A 208 -3.22 -5.45 0.19
CA MET A 208 -1.97 -5.36 0.94
C MET A 208 -2.07 -6.07 2.30
N ALA A 209 -3.15 -5.86 3.05
CA ALA A 209 -3.37 -6.51 4.33
C ALA A 209 -3.42 -8.04 4.19
N ARG A 210 -4.10 -8.54 3.15
CA ARG A 210 -4.11 -9.96 2.79
C ARG A 210 -2.72 -10.51 2.48
N MET A 211 -1.96 -9.82 1.64
CA MET A 211 -0.62 -10.25 1.24
C MET A 211 0.36 -10.26 2.42
N HIS A 212 0.19 -9.36 3.39
CA HIS A 212 0.89 -9.42 4.67
C HIS A 212 0.49 -10.66 5.47
N ARG A 213 -0.81 -10.94 5.59
CA ARG A 213 -1.31 -12.11 6.32
C ARG A 213 -0.80 -13.43 5.75
N GLN A 214 -0.67 -13.49 4.42
CA GLN A 214 -0.09 -14.63 3.69
C GLN A 214 1.45 -14.63 3.66
N LEU A 215 2.10 -13.69 4.36
CA LEU A 215 3.56 -13.52 4.44
C LEU A 215 4.26 -13.31 3.08
N MET A 216 3.51 -12.86 2.07
CA MET A 216 4.08 -12.48 0.77
C MET A 216 4.71 -11.09 0.83
N LEU A 217 4.15 -10.18 1.64
CA LEU A 217 4.75 -8.87 1.90
C LEU A 217 5.50 -8.84 3.23
N TRP A 218 6.70 -8.26 3.18
CA TRP A 218 7.63 -8.18 4.30
C TRP A 218 7.72 -6.75 4.84
N GLY A 219 8.15 -6.61 6.10
CA GLY A 219 8.48 -5.33 6.71
C GLY A 219 9.93 -4.92 6.41
N TYR A 220 10.14 -3.63 6.15
CA TYR A 220 11.44 -3.05 5.76
C TYR A 220 11.82 -1.80 6.57
N TYR A 221 11.09 -1.49 7.64
CA TYR A 221 11.30 -0.27 8.41
C TYR A 221 11.46 -0.53 9.90
N GLY A 222 12.01 0.46 10.61
CA GLY A 222 12.35 0.37 12.02
C GLY A 222 13.61 -0.45 12.29
N TYR A 223 13.89 -0.71 13.56
CA TYR A 223 15.11 -1.42 13.98
C TYR A 223 15.26 -2.81 13.33
N LYS A 224 14.15 -3.54 13.17
CA LYS A 224 14.14 -4.86 12.52
C LYS A 224 14.41 -4.80 11.01
N GLY A 225 14.13 -3.67 10.37
CA GLY A 225 14.33 -3.46 8.93
C GLY A 225 15.78 -3.12 8.54
N LEU A 226 16.57 -2.61 9.49
CA LEU A 226 17.91 -2.07 9.22
C LEU A 226 18.84 -3.05 8.51
N CYS A 227 18.82 -4.33 8.91
CA CYS A 227 19.73 -5.35 8.38
C CYS A 227 19.06 -6.28 7.38
N GLY A 228 17.80 -6.04 7.02
CA GLY A 228 17.05 -6.90 6.11
C GLY A 228 15.55 -6.86 6.34
N LYS A 229 14.84 -7.60 5.48
CA LYS A 229 13.39 -7.75 5.57
C LYS A 229 12.98 -8.71 6.68
N TYR A 230 11.84 -8.47 7.31
CA TYR A 230 11.29 -9.33 8.37
C TYR A 230 9.83 -9.69 8.11
N PRO A 231 9.34 -10.87 8.57
CA PRO A 231 7.95 -11.24 8.38
C PRO A 231 7.05 -10.29 9.16
N MET A 232 6.00 -9.82 8.52
CA MET A 232 5.07 -8.84 9.10
C MET A 232 3.64 -9.26 8.72
N PRO A 233 3.03 -10.18 9.49
CA PRO A 233 1.72 -10.74 9.18
C PRO A 233 0.58 -9.73 9.35
N ILE A 234 0.74 -8.78 10.28
CA ILE A 234 -0.19 -7.67 10.46
C ILE A 234 0.38 -6.47 9.72
N MET A 235 -0.37 -5.99 8.74
CA MET A 235 0.01 -4.81 7.97
C MET A 235 0.11 -3.59 8.89
N LYS A 236 1.25 -2.92 8.84
CA LYS A 236 1.41 -1.60 9.46
C LYS A 236 1.16 -0.54 8.40
N LYS A 237 0.06 0.18 8.52
CA LYS A 237 -0.41 1.15 7.52
C LYS A 237 0.52 2.36 7.43
N SER A 238 1.13 2.74 8.55
CA SER A 238 2.06 3.87 8.65
C SER A 238 3.23 3.79 7.65
N GLN A 239 3.67 2.58 7.27
CA GLN A 239 4.79 2.40 6.36
C GLN A 239 4.45 2.58 4.89
N TYR A 240 3.17 2.76 4.54
CA TYR A 240 2.71 2.82 3.16
C TYR A 240 2.09 4.18 2.83
N ARG A 241 2.36 4.65 1.62
CA ARG A 241 1.68 5.79 1.00
C ARG A 241 1.30 5.42 -0.42
N LEU A 242 0.21 6.00 -0.91
CA LEU A 242 -0.35 5.71 -2.21
C LEU A 242 -0.28 6.96 -3.09
N GLN A 243 0.06 6.75 -4.36
CA GLN A 243 0.06 7.79 -5.37
C GLN A 243 -0.77 7.31 -6.54
N MET A 244 -1.85 8.01 -6.87
CA MET A 244 -2.66 7.68 -8.04
C MET A 244 -1.84 7.89 -9.33
N THR A 245 -1.84 6.90 -10.21
CA THR A 245 -1.20 6.93 -11.53
C THR A 245 -2.21 6.96 -12.67
N TYR A 246 -3.39 6.37 -12.49
CA TYR A 246 -4.48 6.32 -13.47
C TYR A 246 -5.83 6.52 -12.75
N PRO A 247 -6.85 7.16 -13.37
CA PRO A 247 -6.91 7.68 -14.74
C PRO A 247 -6.23 9.03 -14.93
N ILE A 248 -6.28 9.92 -13.94
CA ILE A 248 -5.50 11.16 -13.95
C ILE A 248 -4.42 11.06 -12.88
N PRO A 249 -3.12 11.04 -13.24
CA PRO A 249 -2.04 10.85 -12.28
C PRO A 249 -1.95 12.01 -11.27
N GLU A 250 -1.74 11.67 -10.01
CA GLU A 250 -1.35 12.61 -8.97
C GLU A 250 0.18 12.78 -9.00
N THR A 251 0.66 13.95 -9.41
CA THR A 251 2.09 14.24 -9.59
C THR A 251 2.65 15.14 -8.49
N LYS A 252 1.80 15.71 -7.63
CA LYS A 252 2.22 16.72 -6.65
C LYS A 252 2.30 16.19 -5.22
N SER A 253 1.55 15.13 -4.89
CA SER A 253 1.52 14.57 -3.53
C SER A 253 1.32 13.06 -3.50
N CYS A 254 1.59 12.45 -2.35
CA CYS A 254 1.15 11.09 -2.02
C CYS A 254 0.25 11.13 -0.80
N LYS A 255 -0.65 10.15 -0.70
CA LYS A 255 -1.68 10.07 0.33
C LYS A 255 -1.36 8.92 1.27
N SER A 256 -1.53 9.13 2.57
CA SER A 256 -1.49 8.03 3.52
C SER A 256 -2.75 7.18 3.38
N ILE A 257 -2.64 5.89 3.66
CA ILE A 257 -3.82 5.04 3.84
C ILE A 257 -4.62 5.61 5.01
N GLY A 258 -5.94 5.70 4.89
CA GLY A 258 -6.82 6.25 5.92
C GLY A 258 -7.08 7.75 5.83
N GLN A 259 -6.34 8.50 5.00
CA GLN A 259 -6.58 9.92 4.77
C GLN A 259 -7.85 10.14 3.93
N THR A 260 -8.63 11.16 4.24
CA THR A 260 -9.83 11.49 3.45
C THR A 260 -9.50 11.73 1.97
N GLU A 261 -10.27 11.08 1.11
CA GLU A 261 -10.25 11.26 -0.33
C GLU A 261 -10.96 12.54 -0.79
N ALA A 262 -11.81 13.14 0.06
CA ALA A 262 -12.60 14.33 -0.28
C ALA A 262 -11.76 15.49 -0.83
N ILE A 263 -10.51 15.63 -0.37
CA ILE A 263 -9.61 16.73 -0.78
C ILE A 263 -8.94 16.51 -2.14
N TRP A 264 -8.96 15.29 -2.70
CA TRP A 264 -8.18 14.97 -3.90
C TRP A 264 -8.90 14.09 -4.93
N GLN A 265 -10.05 13.51 -4.59
CA GLN A 265 -10.84 12.69 -5.50
C GLN A 265 -11.51 13.48 -6.62
N ALA A 266 -11.72 14.79 -6.44
CA ALA A 266 -12.44 15.63 -7.38
C ALA A 266 -11.81 15.59 -8.78
N GLY A 267 -12.62 15.21 -9.79
CA GLY A 267 -12.19 15.10 -11.18
C GLY A 267 -11.24 13.95 -11.49
N ARG A 268 -10.95 13.06 -10.53
CA ARG A 268 -10.10 11.87 -10.71
C ARG A 268 -10.89 10.62 -11.16
N GLU A 269 -12.21 10.71 -11.13
CA GLU A 269 -13.13 9.69 -11.66
C GLU A 269 -14.03 10.37 -12.68
N PHE A 270 -14.20 9.74 -13.85
CA PHE A 270 -15.07 10.22 -14.92
C PHE A 270 -15.60 9.03 -15.73
N PRO A 271 -16.80 9.13 -16.33
CA PRO A 271 -17.45 8.00 -16.96
C PRO A 271 -16.68 7.47 -18.18
N VAL A 272 -16.95 6.22 -18.54
CA VAL A 272 -16.43 5.50 -19.73
C VAL A 272 -14.96 5.08 -19.63
N ASN A 273 -14.05 6.03 -19.42
CA ASN A 273 -12.59 5.77 -19.44
C ASN A 273 -11.92 6.00 -18.08
N GLY A 274 -12.60 6.58 -17.10
CA GLY A 274 -12.03 6.98 -15.81
C GLY A 274 -12.60 6.22 -14.62
N GLU A 275 -13.07 5.00 -14.83
CA GLU A 275 -13.70 4.15 -13.80
C GLU A 275 -12.78 3.06 -13.22
N ASP A 276 -11.64 2.86 -13.88
CA ASP A 276 -10.55 2.02 -13.44
C ASP A 276 -9.43 2.90 -12.87
N PHE A 277 -8.66 2.39 -11.92
CA PHE A 277 -7.68 3.17 -11.16
C PHE A 277 -6.32 2.48 -11.12
N GLY A 278 -5.27 3.29 -11.11
CA GLY A 278 -3.89 2.83 -10.94
C GLY A 278 -3.26 3.51 -9.75
N TYR A 279 -2.51 2.75 -8.95
CA TYR A 279 -1.81 3.25 -7.78
C TYR A 279 -0.36 2.78 -7.74
N LEU A 280 0.56 3.73 -7.55
CA LEU A 280 1.93 3.46 -7.17
C LEU A 280 2.04 3.47 -5.65
N ILE A 281 2.52 2.35 -5.10
CA ILE A 281 2.72 2.15 -3.67
C ILE A 281 4.14 2.54 -3.30
N TRP A 282 4.22 3.48 -2.37
CA TRP A 282 5.44 3.89 -1.69
C TRP A 282 5.53 3.18 -0.35
N ARG A 283 6.70 2.63 -0.05
CA ARG A 283 7.01 1.96 1.21
C ARG A 283 8.15 2.68 1.92
N LYS A 284 8.03 2.87 3.24
CA LYS A 284 9.14 3.32 4.08
C LYS A 284 10.17 2.19 4.19
N ARG A 285 11.43 2.53 3.94
CA ARG A 285 12.58 1.63 4.11
C ARG A 285 13.58 2.26 5.05
N ASP A 286 13.97 1.50 6.07
CA ASP A 286 15.12 1.80 6.91
C ASP A 286 16.17 0.71 6.68
N CYS A 287 17.39 1.10 6.36
CA CYS A 287 18.47 0.17 6.07
C CYS A 287 19.81 0.69 6.58
N CYS A 288 20.71 -0.22 6.92
CA CYS A 288 22.06 0.07 7.36
C CYS A 288 23.02 0.11 6.17
N LEU A 289 23.59 1.28 5.91
CA LEU A 289 24.67 1.44 4.94
C LEU A 289 25.99 1.00 5.60
N LEU A 290 26.56 -0.11 5.13
CA LEU A 290 27.81 -0.70 5.62
C LEU A 290 29.03 -0.20 4.84
#